data_AF-A0A815U1Z7-F1
#
_entry.id   AF-A0A815U1Z7-F1
#
_cell.length_a   1.000
_cell.length_b   1.000
_cell.length_c   1.000
_cell.angle_alpha   90.00
_cell.angle_beta   90.00
_cell.angle_gamma   90.00
#
_symmetry.space_group_name_H-M   'P 1'
#
loop_
_entity.id
_entity.type
_entity.pdbx_description
1 polymer ?
#
loop_
_entity_poly.entity_id
_entity_poly.type
_entity_poly.pdbx_seq_one_letter_code
_entity_poly.pdbx_strand_id
1 'polypeptide(L)'
;KNSSIVIVSSIAGYSPFELIGAYSVSKTALLGLTKALVNPCTEKGIRINAIAPGVIKTKFSQALWNNDEAKTSEVIPFHGCAMG
;
A
#
# COMPACT_ATOMS: atom_id res chain seq x y z
N LYS A 1 2.18 -30.77 -4.18
CA LYS A 1 1.43 -29.49 -4.17
C LYS A 1 2.36 -28.42 -3.64
N ASN A 2 2.55 -27.30 -4.35
CA ASN A 2 3.43 -26.21 -3.93
C ASN A 2 2.66 -25.19 -3.09
N SER A 3 3.18 -24.81 -1.94
CA SER A 3 2.57 -23.83 -1.02
C SER A 3 2.97 -22.40 -1.38
N SER A 4 2.02 -21.47 -1.35
CA SER A 4 2.29 -20.05 -1.63
C SER A 4 1.40 -19.11 -0.84
N ILE A 5 1.96 -17.96 -0.47
CA ILE A 5 1.29 -16.85 0.22
C ILE A 5 1.38 -15.61 -0.67
N VAL A 6 0.26 -14.91 -0.84
CA VAL A 6 0.20 -13.62 -1.53
C VAL A 6 -0.38 -12.57 -0.57
N ILE A 7 0.40 -11.54 -0.30
CA ILE A 7 -0.01 -10.40 0.52
C ILE A 7 -0.56 -9.30 -0.39
N VAL A 8 -1.70 -8.73 -0.03
CA VAL A 8 -2.31 -7.61 -0.77
C VAL A 8 -1.97 -6.29 -0.09
N SER A 9 -0.96 -5.60 -0.63
CA SER A 9 -0.60 -4.23 -0.25
C SER A 9 -1.47 -3.21 -1.02
N SER A 10 -0.91 -2.08 -1.42
CA SER A 10 -1.51 -1.02 -2.23
C SER A 10 -0.41 -0.11 -2.79
N ILE A 11 -0.68 0.61 -3.89
CA ILE A 11 0.17 1.72 -4.33
C ILE A 11 0.38 2.77 -3.22
N ALA A 12 -0.61 2.90 -2.32
CA ALA A 12 -0.53 3.74 -1.11
C ALA A 12 0.61 3.35 -0.16
N GLY A 13 1.10 2.10 -0.23
CA GLY A 13 2.25 1.64 0.55
C GLY A 13 3.60 2.14 0.02
N TYR A 14 3.64 2.63 -1.23
CA TYR A 14 4.81 3.26 -1.85
C TYR A 14 4.66 4.79 -1.93
N SER A 15 3.46 5.26 -2.29
CA SER A 15 3.12 6.69 -2.39
C SER A 15 1.87 6.94 -1.54
N PRO A 16 2.01 7.45 -0.31
CA PRO A 16 0.88 7.65 0.60
C PRO A 16 -0.17 8.63 0.04
N PHE A 17 -1.43 8.40 0.37
CA PHE A 17 -2.51 9.36 0.11
C PHE A 17 -2.90 10.09 1.39
N GLU A 18 -3.05 11.41 1.36
CA GLU A 18 -3.34 12.24 2.54
C GLU A 18 -4.64 11.82 3.26
N LEU A 19 -5.70 11.57 2.49
CA LEU A 19 -7.01 11.20 3.01
C LEU A 19 -7.01 9.88 3.79
N ILE A 20 -6.02 9.01 3.54
CA ILE A 20 -5.94 7.65 4.11
C ILE A 20 -4.51 7.34 4.60
N GLY A 21 -3.93 8.25 5.38
CA GLY A 21 -2.56 8.13 5.90
C GLY A 21 -2.30 6.85 6.72
N ALA A 22 -3.14 6.52 7.70
CA ALA A 22 -2.98 5.30 8.50
C ALA A 22 -3.09 4.01 7.65
N TYR A 23 -3.96 4.02 6.65
CA TYR A 23 -4.03 2.93 5.67
C TYR A 23 -2.74 2.83 4.87
N SER A 24 -2.21 3.96 4.38
CA SER A 24 -0.94 4.00 3.64
C SER A 24 0.21 3.40 4.47
N VAL A 25 0.34 3.80 5.73
CA VAL A 25 1.33 3.23 6.68
C VAL A 25 1.14 1.71 6.84
N SER A 26 -0.10 1.25 7.04
CA SER A 26 -0.38 -0.18 7.15
C SER A 26 0.03 -0.95 5.89
N LYS A 27 -0.15 -0.35 4.69
CA LYS A 27 0.21 -0.96 3.42
C LYS A 27 1.72 -0.96 3.19
N THR A 28 2.44 0.06 3.66
CA THR A 28 3.91 0.04 3.73
C THR A 28 4.41 -1.05 4.69
N ALA A 29 3.77 -1.22 5.86
CA ALA A 29 4.13 -2.26 6.82
C ALA A 29 4.01 -3.67 6.21
N LEU A 30 3.02 -3.91 5.34
CA LEU A 30 2.89 -5.18 4.61
C LEU A 30 4.08 -5.46 3.68
N LEU A 31 4.71 -4.44 3.10
CA LEU A 31 5.93 -4.61 2.29
C LEU A 31 7.10 -5.06 3.16
N GLY A 32 7.25 -4.46 4.34
CA GLY A 32 8.24 -4.87 5.33
C GLY A 32 7.99 -6.29 5.85
N LEU A 33 6.74 -6.62 6.18
CA LEU A 33 6.31 -7.95 6.59
C LEU A 33 6.65 -9.01 5.54
N THR A 34 6.39 -8.72 4.26
CA THR A 34 6.71 -9.64 3.16
C THR A 34 8.20 -9.97 3.16
N LYS A 35 9.07 -8.96 3.27
CA LYS A 35 10.53 -9.15 3.33
C LYS A 35 10.95 -9.94 4.57
N ALA A 36 10.38 -9.64 5.73
CA ALA A 36 10.69 -10.33 6.98
C ALA A 36 10.33 -11.82 6.94
N LEU A 37 9.28 -12.19 6.20
CA LEU A 37 8.80 -13.57 6.09
C LEU A 37 9.48 -14.39 4.98
N VAL A 38 10.30 -13.79 4.11
CA VAL A 38 10.97 -14.52 3.01
C VAL A 38 11.79 -15.69 3.52
N ASN A 39 12.69 -15.48 4.49
CA ASN A 39 13.57 -16.55 4.98
C ASN A 39 12.78 -17.67 5.68
N PRO A 40 11.91 -17.37 6.67
CA PRO A 40 11.11 -18.40 7.34
C PRO A 40 10.17 -19.18 6.41
N CYS A 41 9.63 -18.52 5.37
CA CYS A 41 8.78 -19.19 4.39
C CYS A 41 9.62 -20.09 3.46
N THR A 42 10.79 -19.63 3.04
CA THR A 42 11.69 -20.40 2.15
C THR A 42 12.19 -21.67 2.81
N GLU A 43 12.56 -21.62 4.09
CA GLU A 43 12.95 -22.81 4.89
C GLU A 43 11.84 -23.87 4.95
N LYS A 44 10.57 -23.45 4.84
CA LYS A 44 9.40 -24.33 4.82
C LYS A 44 8.96 -24.72 3.41
N GLY A 45 9.70 -24.32 2.38
CA GLY A 45 9.34 -24.55 0.98
C GLY A 45 8.10 -23.76 0.52
N ILE A 46 7.78 -22.66 1.20
CA ILE A 46 6.63 -21.78 0.90
C ILE A 46 7.12 -20.54 0.17
N ARG A 47 6.53 -20.22 -0.98
CA ARG A 47 6.79 -18.94 -1.66
C ARG A 47 5.92 -17.84 -1.06
N ILE A 48 6.50 -16.66 -0.86
CA ILE A 48 5.76 -15.48 -0.40
C ILE A 48 6.05 -14.29 -1.29
N ASN A 49 5.00 -13.58 -1.70
CA ASN A 49 5.10 -12.36 -2.49
C ASN A 49 4.02 -11.35 -2.05
N ALA A 50 4.22 -10.08 -2.40
CA ALA A 50 3.21 -9.05 -2.25
C ALA A 50 2.82 -8.45 -3.61
N ILE A 51 1.54 -8.12 -3.75
CA ILE A 51 1.03 -7.31 -4.86
C ILE A 51 0.58 -5.96 -4.32
N ALA A 52 0.71 -4.91 -5.13
CA ALA A 52 0.32 -3.55 -4.76
C ALA A 52 -0.66 -2.99 -5.80
N PRO A 53 -1.98 -3.22 -5.61
CA PRO A 53 -2.98 -2.69 -6.53
C PRO A 53 -3.04 -1.16 -6.51
N GLY A 54 -3.33 -0.58 -7.67
CA GLY A 54 -3.75 0.81 -7.79
C GLY A 54 -5.21 1.01 -7.34
N VAL A 55 -5.79 2.17 -7.67
CA VAL A 55 -7.19 2.45 -7.38
C VAL A 55 -8.10 1.59 -8.26
N ILE A 56 -8.79 0.62 -7.66
CA ILE A 56 -9.76 -0.25 -8.32
C ILE A 56 -11.15 0.11 -7.84
N LYS A 57 -12.10 0.33 -8.76
CA LYS A 57 -13.50 0.73 -8.46
C LYS A 57 -14.19 -0.31 -7.58
N THR A 58 -14.19 -0.03 -6.29
CA THR A 58 -14.81 -0.81 -5.22
C THR A 58 -15.44 0.14 -4.20
N LYS A 59 -16.32 -0.38 -3.34
CA LYS A 59 -16.92 0.40 -2.25
C LYS A 59 -15.88 1.09 -1.36
N PHE A 60 -14.78 0.40 -1.02
CA PHE A 60 -13.70 0.96 -0.21
C PHE A 60 -13.01 2.16 -0.88
N SER A 61 -12.70 2.01 -2.16
CA SER A 61 -12.02 3.06 -2.94
C SER A 61 -12.94 4.21 -3.35
N GLN A 62 -14.23 4.19 -3.02
CA GLN A 62 -15.20 5.18 -3.49
C GLN A 62 -14.75 6.61 -3.18
N ALA A 63 -14.22 6.86 -1.99
CA ALA A 63 -13.67 8.16 -1.60
C ALA A 63 -12.48 8.62 -2.48
N LEU A 64 -11.81 7.71 -3.20
CA LEU A 64 -10.66 7.99 -4.05
C LEU A 64 -11.02 8.18 -5.53
N TRP A 65 -12.23 7.76 -5.99
CA TRP A 65 -12.64 7.87 -7.40
C TRP A 65 -13.98 8.57 -7.65
N ASN A 66 -14.79 8.84 -6.62
CA ASN A 66 -16.08 9.54 -6.76
C ASN A 66 -15.99 11.08 -6.73
N ASN A 67 -14.78 11.64 -6.72
CA ASN A 67 -14.61 13.09 -6.87
C ASN A 67 -14.36 13.40 -8.36
N ASP A 68 -15.26 14.17 -8.98
CA ASP A 68 -15.14 14.69 -10.35
C ASP A 68 -13.90 15.60 -10.55
N GLU A 69 -13.16 15.92 -9.48
CA GLU A 69 -11.93 16.71 -9.47
C GLU A 69 -10.65 15.90 -9.16
N ALA A 70 -10.66 14.57 -9.26
CA ALA A 70 -9.44 13.76 -9.13
C ALA A 70 -8.50 13.86 -10.36
N LYS A 71 -8.44 15.04 -10.98
CA LYS A 71 -7.42 15.47 -11.95
C LYS A 71 -6.67 16.66 -11.37
N THR A 72 -5.86 16.44 -10.34
CA THR A 72 -4.86 17.46 -10.01
C THR A 72 -3.56 16.76 -9.70
N SER A 73 -2.58 17.07 -10.54
CA SER A 73 -1.16 16.97 -10.25
C SER A 73 -0.89 17.32 -8.79
N GLU A 74 -0.55 16.33 -7.97
CA GLU A 74 -0.09 16.57 -6.61
C GLU A 74 1.37 17.05 -6.68
N VAL A 75 1.54 18.30 -7.13
CA VAL A 75 2.70 19.09 -6.74
C VAL A 75 2.48 19.45 -5.29
N ILE A 76 3.03 18.60 -4.43
CA ILE A 76 3.13 18.68 -2.98
C ILE A 76 3.50 20.11 -2.53
N PRO A 77 2.58 20.90 -1.94
CA PRO A 77 2.97 22.01 -1.11
C PRO A 77 3.24 21.44 0.29
N PHE A 78 4.50 21.42 0.70
CA PHE A 78 4.90 21.22 2.10
C PHE A 78 4.30 22.37 2.96
N HIS A 79 3.02 22.28 3.32
CA HIS A 79 2.43 23.19 4.30
C HIS A 79 2.71 22.64 5.70
N GLY A 80 3.82 23.13 6.27
CA GLY A 80 3.87 23.46 7.69
C GLY A 80 3.77 22.31 8.69
N CYS A 81 4.57 21.27 8.58
CA CYS A 81 5.04 20.57 9.78
C CYS A 81 6.34 21.27 10.20
N ALA A 82 6.20 22.31 11.02
CA ALA A 82 7.34 22.97 11.64
C ALA A 82 8.16 21.92 12.39
N MET A 83 9.39 21.70 11.92
CA MET A 83 10.42 21.01 12.66
C MET A 83 10.79 21.91 13.84
N GLY A 84 10.16 21.66 14.99
CA GLY A 84 10.60 22.14 16.30
C GLY A 84 11.52 21.11 16.94
#